data_AF-A0A078GN95-F1
#
_entry.id   AF-A0A078GN95-F1
#
_cell.length_a   1.000
_cell.length_b   1.000
_cell.length_c   1.000
_cell.angle_alpha   90.00
_cell.angle_beta   90.00
_cell.angle_gamma   90.00
#
_symmetry.space_group_name_H-M   'P 1'
#
loop_
_entity.id
_entity.type
_entity.pdbx_description
1 polymer ?
#
loop_
_entity_poly.entity_id
_entity_poly.type
_entity_poly.pdbx_seq_one_letter_code
_entity_poly.pdbx_strand_id
1 'polypeptide(L)'
;MNSEARVWSSWFIPFGYVTVAVNAYSLAEFLWCGGTLRGWWNEQRMWLYRRTSSFLFGFMDTILKKFGVSESAFVITAKVAEEEAAERYEKEVMEFGVESPMFLLLGTLGMLHLFCFAAAVMRLMMTSREAGGDVQKIGMQFVITGLLVVINWPLYEGMLLRKDKGKMPRTVTVKAFVLALSACTCIALS
;
A
#
# COMPACT_ATOMS: atom_id res chain seq x y z
N MET A 1 -4.56 -41.35 0.88
CA MET A 1 -5.19 -40.70 2.05
C MET A 1 -4.67 -39.28 2.09
N ASN A 2 -5.50 -38.34 1.63
CA ASN A 2 -5.12 -36.97 1.31
C ASN A 2 -4.82 -36.18 2.59
N SER A 3 -3.61 -35.65 2.71
CA SER A 3 -3.28 -34.66 3.74
C SER A 3 -3.90 -33.32 3.35
N GLU A 4 -5.06 -33.02 3.93
CA GLU A 4 -5.71 -31.73 3.84
C GLU A 4 -4.75 -30.62 4.29
N ALA A 5 -4.60 -29.61 3.44
CA ALA A 5 -3.64 -28.52 3.60
C ALA A 5 -3.99 -27.66 4.83
N ARG A 6 -3.29 -27.89 5.94
CA ARG A 6 -3.30 -27.03 7.12
C ARG A 6 -2.36 -25.85 6.85
N VAL A 7 -2.92 -24.68 6.49
CA VAL A 7 -2.17 -23.42 6.25
C VAL A 7 -1.52 -22.85 7.53
N TRP A 8 -1.81 -23.45 8.69
CA TRP A 8 -1.14 -23.18 9.96
C TRP A 8 0.15 -23.98 10.07
N SER A 9 1.18 -23.54 9.35
CA SER A 9 2.54 -23.95 9.65
C SER A 9 2.90 -23.49 11.06
N SER A 10 3.59 -24.31 11.86
CA SER A 10 4.05 -23.91 13.20
C SER A 10 4.89 -22.63 13.18
N TRP A 11 5.46 -22.29 12.02
CA TRP A 11 6.18 -21.04 11.77
C TRP A 11 5.31 -19.78 11.82
N PHE A 12 3.99 -19.90 11.67
CA PHE A 12 3.09 -18.75 11.78
C PHE A 12 3.19 -18.05 13.15
N ILE A 13 3.34 -18.84 14.22
CA ILE A 13 3.42 -18.34 15.60
C ILE A 13 4.63 -17.43 15.80
N PRO A 14 5.89 -17.84 15.50
CA PRO A 14 7.04 -16.95 15.65
C PRO A 14 6.97 -15.73 14.71
N PHE A 15 6.48 -15.87 13.48
CA PHE A 15 6.33 -14.71 12.58
C PHE A 15 5.29 -13.72 13.09
N GLY A 16 4.14 -14.20 13.59
CA GLY A 16 3.12 -13.36 14.20
C GLY A 16 3.65 -12.67 15.46
N TYR A 17 4.32 -13.41 16.34
CA TYR A 17 4.92 -12.88 17.57
C TYR A 17 5.94 -11.77 17.28
N VAL A 18 6.91 -12.03 16.40
CA VAL A 18 7.93 -11.03 16.04
C VAL A 18 7.28 -9.80 15.42
N THR A 19 6.30 -10.00 14.54
CA THR A 19 5.55 -8.89 13.92
C THR A 19 4.88 -8.03 14.98
N VAL A 20 4.12 -8.63 15.90
CA VAL A 20 3.42 -7.91 16.96
C VAL A 20 4.42 -7.21 17.90
N ALA A 21 5.49 -7.89 18.31
CA ALA A 21 6.49 -7.34 19.21
C ALA A 21 7.20 -6.12 18.62
N VAL A 22 7.64 -6.19 17.35
CA VAL A 22 8.30 -5.07 16.67
C VAL A 22 7.36 -3.88 16.50
N ASN A 23 6.10 -4.12 16.12
CA ASN A 23 5.12 -3.05 15.98
C ASN A 23 4.75 -2.41 17.33
N ALA A 24 4.57 -3.22 18.38
CA ALA A 24 4.27 -2.72 19.72
C ALA A 24 5.43 -1.92 20.31
N TYR A 25 6.67 -2.41 20.14
CA TYR A 25 7.87 -1.69 20.55
C TYR A 25 8.00 -0.36 19.80
N SER A 26 7.87 -0.39 18.46
CA SER A 26 7.93 0.82 17.63
C SER A 26 6.86 1.84 18.02
N LEU A 27 5.64 1.39 18.34
CA LEU A 27 4.58 2.26 18.80
C LEU A 27 4.90 2.89 20.16
N ALA A 28 5.37 2.09 21.12
CA ALA A 28 5.74 2.56 22.44
C ALA A 28 6.87 3.60 22.37
N GLU A 29 7.90 3.34 21.57
CA GLU A 29 9.01 4.27 21.33
C GLU A 29 8.52 5.57 20.66
N PHE A 30 7.65 5.47 19.65
CA PHE A 30 7.12 6.63 18.96
C PHE A 30 6.31 7.55 19.89
N LEU A 31 5.47 6.96 20.75
CA LEU A 31 4.70 7.69 21.75
C LEU A 31 5.60 8.29 22.84
N TRP A 32 6.64 7.56 23.27
CA TRP A 32 7.61 8.05 24.24
C TRP A 32 8.37 9.29 23.74
N CYS A 33 8.65 9.34 22.44
CA CYS A 33 9.25 10.49 21.77
C CYS A 33 8.29 11.67 21.54
N GLY A 34 7.06 11.62 22.06
CA GLY A 34 6.05 12.67 21.91
C GLY A 34 5.26 12.63 20.60
N GLY A 35 5.35 11.52 19.85
CA GLY A 35 4.56 11.30 18.65
C GLY A 35 3.09 10.96 18.95
N THR A 36 2.24 11.00 17.94
CA THR A 36 0.83 10.62 18.05
C THR A 36 0.57 9.21 17.47
N LEU A 37 -0.57 8.60 17.80
CA LEU A 37 -0.99 7.32 17.19
C LEU A 37 -1.14 7.42 15.67
N ARG A 38 -1.66 8.55 15.19
CA ARG A 38 -1.87 8.80 13.76
C ARG A 38 -0.54 9.06 13.05
N GLY A 39 0.39 9.76 13.71
CA GLY A 39 1.77 9.91 13.26
C GLY A 39 2.49 8.57 13.12
N TRP A 40 2.37 7.68 14.12
CA TRP A 40 2.94 6.33 14.04
C TRP A 40 2.34 5.53 12.88
N TRP A 41 1.02 5.58 12.71
CA TRP A 41 0.35 4.92 11.59
C TRP A 41 0.80 5.46 10.22
N ASN A 42 1.02 6.78 10.13
CA ASN A 42 1.60 7.40 8.95
C ASN A 42 3.03 6.93 8.70
N GLU A 43 3.85 6.75 9.75
CA GLU A 43 5.22 6.22 9.63
C GLU A 43 5.24 4.79 9.09
N GLN A 44 4.38 3.90 9.62
CA GLN A 44 4.24 2.53 9.09
C GLN A 44 3.87 2.53 7.60
N ARG A 45 2.97 3.43 7.20
CA ARG A 45 2.60 3.59 5.79
C ARG A 45 3.75 4.12 4.94
N MET A 46 4.47 5.13 5.43
CA MET A 46 5.62 5.70 4.72
C MET A 46 6.74 4.67 4.57
N TRP A 47 6.96 3.81 5.56
CA TRP A 47 7.88 2.69 5.47
C TRP A 47 7.48 1.73 4.34
N LEU A 48 6.20 1.36 4.23
CA LEU A 48 5.70 0.53 3.13
C LEU A 48 5.88 1.22 1.77
N TYR A 49 5.61 2.53 1.68
CA TYR A 49 5.75 3.29 0.45
C TYR A 49 7.20 3.39 0.00
N ARG A 50 8.12 3.70 0.91
CA ARG A 50 9.56 3.74 0.60
C ARG A 50 10.06 2.38 0.09
N ARG A 51 9.64 1.29 0.73
CA ARG A 51 10.04 -0.07 0.34
C ARG A 51 9.52 -0.45 -1.05
N THR A 52 8.30 -0.07 -1.38
CA THR A 52 7.66 -0.45 -2.66
C THR A 52 8.00 0.48 -3.82
N SER A 53 8.23 1.77 -3.56
CA SER A 53 8.55 2.76 -4.58
C SER A 53 10.04 3.06 -4.64
N SER A 54 10.60 3.75 -3.63
CA SER A 54 11.94 4.33 -3.70
C SER A 54 13.03 3.29 -3.98
N PHE A 55 12.95 2.10 -3.36
CA PHE A 55 13.92 1.02 -3.60
C PHE A 55 13.77 0.42 -5.00
N LEU A 56 12.54 0.27 -5.50
CA LEU A 56 12.29 -0.22 -6.86
C LEU A 56 12.83 0.78 -7.90
N PHE A 57 12.52 2.06 -7.75
CA PHE A 57 13.02 3.12 -8.64
C PHE A 57 14.55 3.23 -8.57
N GLY A 58 15.16 3.17 -7.38
CA GLY A 58 16.62 3.18 -7.23
C GLY A 58 17.29 1.96 -7.86
N PHE A 59 16.68 0.78 -7.75
CA PHE A 59 17.16 -0.45 -8.39
C PHE A 59 17.08 -0.35 -9.92
N MET A 60 15.94 0.11 -10.45
CA MET A 60 15.75 0.32 -11.89
C MET A 60 16.72 1.35 -12.45
N ASP A 61 16.90 2.48 -11.76
CA ASP A 61 17.88 3.51 -12.14
C ASP A 61 19.30 2.95 -12.17
N THR A 62 19.67 2.14 -11.17
CA THR A 62 20.99 1.47 -11.14
C THR A 62 21.19 0.55 -12.33
N ILE A 63 20.17 -0.23 -12.71
CA ILE A 63 20.22 -1.08 -13.90
C ILE A 63 20.36 -0.21 -15.16
N LEU A 64 19.52 0.81 -15.33
CA LEU A 64 19.54 1.69 -16.51
C LEU A 64 20.88 2.41 -16.66
N LYS A 65 21.50 2.83 -15.55
CA LYS A 65 22.88 3.35 -15.53
C LYS A 65 23.89 2.34 -16.06
N LYS A 66 23.80 1.07 -15.65
CA LYS A 66 24.70 0.01 -16.15
C LYS A 66 24.54 -0.22 -17.66
N PHE A 67 23.35 0.01 -18.21
CA PHE A 67 23.07 -0.04 -19.64
C PHE A 67 23.33 1.29 -20.38
N GLY A 68 23.82 2.34 -19.70
CA GLY A 68 24.10 3.64 -20.30
C GLY A 68 22.87 4.46 -20.68
N VAL A 69 21.69 4.12 -20.14
CA VAL A 69 20.40 4.76 -20.49
C VAL A 69 20.04 5.91 -19.54
N SER A 70 20.58 5.93 -18.31
CA SER A 70 20.23 6.93 -17.29
C SER A 70 21.43 7.79 -16.86
N GLU A 71 21.28 9.11 -16.96
CA GLU A 71 22.11 10.14 -16.31
C GLU A 71 21.38 10.56 -15.03
N SER A 72 21.89 10.22 -13.85
CA SER A 72 21.21 10.51 -12.59
C SER A 72 21.28 11.99 -12.23
N ALA A 73 20.26 12.75 -12.63
CA ALA A 73 20.02 14.08 -12.08
C ALA A 73 19.34 13.93 -10.72
N PHE A 74 20.10 14.07 -9.63
CA PHE A 74 19.51 14.31 -8.31
C PHE A 74 18.88 15.70 -8.36
N VAL A 75 17.59 15.77 -8.70
CA VAL A 75 16.85 17.02 -8.71
C VAL A 75 16.64 17.44 -7.26
N ILE A 76 17.37 18.48 -6.83
CA ILE A 76 17.18 19.10 -5.52
C ILE A 76 15.74 19.62 -5.48
N THR A 77 14.90 18.96 -4.68
CA THR A 77 13.53 19.40 -4.47
C THR A 77 13.56 20.63 -3.57
N ALA A 78 13.12 21.79 -4.07
CA ALA A 78 13.04 23.01 -3.27
C ALA A 78 12.11 22.77 -2.07
N LYS A 79 12.60 23.00 -0.85
CA LYS A 79 11.85 22.75 0.40
C LYS A 79 10.85 23.88 0.74
N VAL A 80 10.42 24.66 -0.24
CA VAL A 80 9.39 25.69 -0.05
C VAL A 80 8.03 24.99 -0.19
N ALA A 81 7.50 24.53 0.94
CA ALA A 81 6.13 24.04 0.98
C ALA A 81 5.17 25.23 0.97
N GLU A 82 4.13 25.18 0.14
CA GLU A 82 3.00 26.12 0.26
C GLU A 82 2.44 26.04 1.68
N GLU A 83 1.99 27.16 2.24
CA GLU A 83 1.45 27.26 3.60
C GLU A 83 0.33 26.24 3.85
N GLU A 84 -0.54 26.03 2.85
CA GLU A 84 -1.59 25.01 2.88
C GLU A 84 -1.04 23.57 2.98
N ALA A 85 0.11 23.28 2.38
CA ALA A 85 0.76 21.98 2.47
C ALA A 85 1.44 21.78 3.83
N ALA A 86 2.01 22.85 4.41
CA ALA A 86 2.55 22.84 5.76
C ALA A 86 1.46 22.60 6.81
N GLU A 87 0.30 23.25 6.69
CA GLU A 87 -0.84 23.00 7.58
C GLU A 87 -1.33 21.55 7.52
N ARG A 88 -1.38 20.95 6.32
CA ARG A 88 -1.76 19.54 6.17
C ARG A 88 -0.74 18.61 6.81
N TYR A 89 0.54 18.92 6.67
CA TYR A 89 1.62 18.18 7.32
C TYR A 89 1.50 18.20 8.85
N GLU A 90 1.29 19.37 9.46
CA GLU A 90 1.07 19.51 10.90
C GLU A 90 -0.17 18.74 11.40
N LYS A 91 -1.21 18.63 10.55
CA LYS A 91 -2.41 17.82 10.84
C LYS A 91 -2.24 16.33 10.52
N GLU A 92 -1.02 15.88 10.18
CA GLU A 92 -0.69 14.51 9.80
C GLU A 92 -1.53 14.00 8.61
N VAL A 93 -1.88 14.90 7.68
CA VAL A 93 -2.56 14.61 6.42
C VAL A 93 -1.53 14.51 5.31
N MET A 94 -1.51 13.38 4.60
CA MET A 94 -0.55 13.16 3.52
C MET A 94 -0.84 14.02 2.29
N GLU A 95 0.22 14.42 1.60
CA GLU A 95 0.17 15.27 0.43
C GLU A 95 0.36 14.42 -0.84
N PHE A 96 -0.59 14.47 -1.77
CA PHE A 96 -0.55 13.73 -3.04
C PHE A 96 -0.65 14.62 -4.27
N GLY A 97 -0.65 15.95 -4.11
CA GLY A 97 -0.93 16.91 -5.19
C GLY A 97 0.11 16.95 -6.33
N VAL A 98 1.24 16.27 -6.19
CA VAL A 98 2.33 16.26 -7.16
C VAL A 98 2.15 15.13 -8.17
N GLU A 99 2.31 15.42 -9.47
CA GLU A 99 2.40 14.36 -10.48
C GLU A 99 3.73 13.61 -10.32
N SER A 100 3.68 12.38 -9.77
CA SER A 100 4.86 11.56 -9.51
C SER A 100 4.68 10.13 -10.00
N PRO A 101 5.70 9.53 -10.66
CA PRO A 101 5.66 8.11 -11.02
C PRO A 101 5.62 7.19 -9.79
N MET A 102 6.07 7.65 -8.61
CA MET A 102 5.90 6.92 -7.36
C MET A 102 4.43 6.83 -6.95
N PHE A 103 3.67 7.93 -7.09
CA PHE A 103 2.23 7.92 -6.82
C PHE A 103 1.46 7.10 -7.84
N LEU A 104 1.90 7.07 -9.10
CA LEU A 104 1.34 6.16 -10.10
C LEU A 104 1.52 4.70 -9.68
N LEU A 105 2.73 4.30 -9.25
CA LEU A 105 3.03 2.96 -8.79
C LEU A 105 2.20 2.60 -7.55
N LEU A 106 2.23 3.45 -6.52
CA LEU A 106 1.50 3.25 -5.26
C LEU A 106 -0.01 3.20 -5.50
N GLY A 107 -0.55 4.13 -6.31
CA GLY A 107 -1.95 4.16 -6.71
C GLY A 107 -2.36 2.88 -7.43
N THR A 108 -1.55 2.40 -8.38
CA THR A 108 -1.82 1.15 -9.11
C THR A 108 -1.87 -0.04 -8.16
N LEU A 109 -0.86 -0.17 -7.28
CA LEU A 109 -0.78 -1.28 -6.33
C LEU A 109 -1.91 -1.23 -5.28
N GLY A 110 -2.22 -0.02 -4.79
CA GLY A 110 -3.34 0.21 -3.88
C GLY A 110 -4.67 -0.18 -4.51
N MET A 111 -4.95 0.26 -5.75
CA MET A 111 -6.17 -0.09 -6.47
C MET A 111 -6.26 -1.59 -6.77
N LEU A 112 -5.13 -2.23 -7.11
CA LEU A 112 -5.07 -3.68 -7.30
C LEU A 112 -5.46 -4.44 -6.01
N HIS A 113 -4.87 -4.07 -4.86
CA HIS A 113 -5.25 -4.67 -3.58
C HIS A 113 -6.73 -4.45 -3.26
N LEU A 114 -7.27 -3.26 -3.54
CA LEU A 114 -8.68 -2.93 -3.33
C LEU A 114 -9.61 -3.79 -4.20
N PHE A 115 -9.31 -3.92 -5.50
CA PHE A 115 -10.10 -4.75 -6.42
C PHE A 115 -10.06 -6.23 -6.06
N CYS A 116 -8.88 -6.76 -5.76
CA CYS A 116 -8.73 -8.15 -5.32
C CYS A 116 -9.48 -8.41 -4.01
N PHE A 117 -9.41 -7.48 -3.05
CA PHE A 117 -10.14 -7.59 -1.79
C PHE A 117 -11.66 -7.54 -2.02
N ALA A 118 -12.15 -6.59 -2.81
CA ALA A 118 -13.56 -6.48 -3.14
C ALA A 118 -14.08 -7.74 -3.86
N ALA A 119 -13.32 -8.28 -4.83
CA ALA A 119 -13.65 -9.52 -5.51
C ALA A 119 -13.70 -10.72 -4.54
N ALA A 120 -12.75 -10.80 -3.60
CA ALA A 120 -12.74 -11.85 -2.57
C ALA A 120 -13.95 -11.74 -1.63
N VAL A 121 -14.31 -10.53 -1.18
CA VAL A 121 -15.52 -10.29 -0.35
C VAL A 121 -16.79 -10.66 -1.12
N MET A 122 -16.93 -10.23 -2.37
CA MET A 122 -18.09 -10.56 -3.21
C MET A 122 -18.24 -12.08 -3.41
N ARG A 123 -17.12 -12.78 -3.68
CA ARG A 123 -17.11 -14.24 -3.77
C ARG A 123 -17.55 -14.89 -2.46
N LEU A 124 -17.01 -14.44 -1.32
CA LEU A 124 -17.38 -14.98 -0.01
C LEU A 124 -18.88 -14.79 0.28
N MET A 125 -19.43 -13.61 -0.03
CA MET A 125 -20.87 -13.34 0.14
C MET A 125 -21.74 -14.23 -0.75
N MET A 126 -21.36 -14.44 -2.02
CA MET A 126 -22.12 -15.29 -2.94
C MET A 126 -22.01 -16.79 -2.61
N THR A 127 -20.81 -17.27 -2.26
CA THR A 127 -20.54 -18.69 -1.93
C THR A 127 -21.06 -19.10 -0.55
N SER A 128 -21.31 -18.16 0.37
CA SER A 128 -21.96 -18.46 1.66
C SER A 128 -23.35 -19.13 1.54
N ARG A 129 -23.92 -19.16 0.33
CA ARG A 129 -25.16 -19.89 -0.01
C ARG A 129 -24.97 -21.36 -0.39
N GLU A 130 -23.77 -21.78 -0.82
CA GLU A 130 -23.47 -23.17 -1.19
C GLU A 130 -21.99 -23.53 -0.84
N ALA A 131 -21.82 -24.43 0.14
CA ALA A 131 -20.61 -25.17 0.52
C ALA A 131 -19.40 -24.39 1.10
N GLY A 132 -19.21 -24.52 2.42
CA GLY A 132 -18.09 -24.00 3.20
C GLY A 132 -16.82 -24.85 3.18
N GLY A 133 -16.08 -24.84 2.05
CA GLY A 133 -14.85 -25.63 1.90
C GLY A 133 -13.53 -24.87 1.87
N ASP A 134 -13.49 -23.59 1.47
CA ASP A 134 -12.22 -22.95 1.03
C ASP A 134 -11.76 -21.73 1.87
N VAL A 135 -12.55 -21.36 2.89
CA VAL A 135 -12.28 -20.18 3.72
C VAL A 135 -10.97 -20.30 4.51
N GLN A 136 -10.59 -21.53 4.91
CA GLN A 136 -9.34 -21.76 5.66
C GLN A 136 -8.07 -21.57 4.82
N LYS A 137 -8.11 -21.77 3.48
CA LYS A 137 -6.93 -21.60 2.63
C LYS A 137 -6.68 -20.13 2.27
N ILE A 138 -7.74 -19.35 2.11
CA ILE A 138 -7.67 -17.95 1.66
C ILE A 138 -7.66 -16.98 2.84
N GLY A 139 -8.00 -17.42 4.07
CA GLY A 139 -8.15 -16.56 5.25
C GLY A 139 -6.94 -15.67 5.55
N MET A 140 -5.71 -16.21 5.55
CA MET A 140 -4.51 -15.40 5.83
C MET A 140 -4.24 -14.38 4.72
N GLN A 141 -4.42 -14.77 3.46
CA GLN A 141 -4.25 -13.87 2.33
C GLN A 141 -5.30 -12.76 2.35
N PHE A 142 -6.54 -13.08 2.72
CA PHE A 142 -7.61 -12.12 2.92
C PHE A 142 -7.27 -11.10 4.03
N VAL A 143 -6.74 -11.56 5.17
CA VAL A 143 -6.28 -10.69 6.26
C VAL A 143 -5.17 -9.76 5.78
N ILE A 144 -4.14 -10.29 5.10
CA ILE A 144 -3.01 -9.48 4.61
C ILE A 144 -3.48 -8.45 3.59
N THR A 145 -4.29 -8.85 2.60
CA THR A 145 -4.82 -7.91 1.60
C THR A 145 -5.72 -6.86 2.25
N GLY A 146 -6.55 -7.25 3.22
CA GLY A 146 -7.36 -6.30 3.99
C GLY A 146 -6.52 -5.28 4.76
N LEU A 147 -5.46 -5.72 5.44
CA LEU A 147 -4.52 -4.83 6.13
C LEU A 147 -3.85 -3.85 5.16
N LEU A 148 -3.45 -4.31 3.96
CA LEU A 148 -2.88 -3.45 2.93
C LEU A 148 -3.89 -2.41 2.42
N VAL A 149 -5.17 -2.76 2.28
CA VAL A 149 -6.24 -1.81 1.95
C VAL A 149 -6.39 -0.77 3.06
N VAL A 150 -6.44 -1.19 4.33
CA VAL A 150 -6.58 -0.26 5.48
C VAL A 150 -5.38 0.68 5.58
N ILE A 151 -4.15 0.18 5.43
CA ILE A 151 -2.94 1.00 5.42
C ILE A 151 -2.99 2.04 4.28
N ASN A 152 -3.51 1.66 3.11
CA ASN A 152 -3.67 2.55 1.95
C ASN A 152 -4.90 3.46 2.02
N TRP A 153 -5.62 3.53 3.13
CA TRP A 153 -6.84 4.33 3.22
C TRP A 153 -6.68 5.79 2.75
N PRO A 154 -5.68 6.55 3.20
CA PRO A 154 -5.58 7.95 2.76
C PRO A 154 -5.11 8.10 1.31
N LEU A 155 -4.55 7.04 0.70
CA LEU A 155 -4.26 7.01 -0.73
C LEU A 155 -5.57 7.01 -1.52
N TYR A 156 -6.52 6.14 -1.15
CA TYR A 156 -7.86 6.13 -1.77
C TYR A 156 -8.61 7.42 -1.53
N GLU A 157 -8.49 7.98 -0.32
CA GLU A 157 -9.05 9.28 0.02
C GLU A 157 -8.45 10.39 -0.88
N GLY A 158 -7.13 10.40 -1.05
CA GLY A 158 -6.41 11.33 -1.92
C GLY A 158 -6.77 11.17 -3.40
N MET A 159 -7.07 9.96 -3.86
CA MET A 159 -7.47 9.68 -5.25
C MET A 159 -8.92 10.06 -5.54
N LEU A 160 -9.85 9.63 -4.68
CA LEU A 160 -11.28 9.60 -5.00
C LEU A 160 -12.08 10.65 -4.22
N LEU A 161 -11.81 10.83 -2.93
CA LEU A 161 -12.70 11.57 -2.01
C LEU A 161 -12.30 13.04 -1.84
N ARG A 162 -10.99 13.34 -1.75
CA ARG A 162 -10.49 14.70 -1.52
C ARG A 162 -10.77 15.64 -2.67
N LYS A 163 -11.00 16.91 -2.31
CA LYS A 163 -11.19 18.05 -3.23
C LYS A 163 -10.19 19.19 -3.02
N ASP A 164 -9.35 19.11 -1.98
CA ASP A 164 -8.29 20.08 -1.72
C ASP A 164 -7.07 19.90 -2.65
N LYS A 165 -6.09 20.81 -2.56
CA LYS A 165 -4.90 20.82 -3.40
C LYS A 165 -3.99 19.59 -3.26
N GLY A 166 -4.07 18.85 -2.17
CA GLY A 166 -3.30 17.62 -2.02
C GLY A 166 -4.03 16.35 -2.43
N LYS A 167 -5.15 16.49 -3.13
CA LYS A 167 -5.75 15.43 -3.93
C LYS A 167 -4.74 14.96 -5.00
N MET A 168 -4.67 13.66 -5.23
CA MET A 168 -3.87 13.10 -6.31
C MET A 168 -4.34 13.64 -7.67
N PRO A 169 -3.41 14.05 -8.56
CA PRO A 169 -3.75 14.48 -9.91
C PRO A 169 -4.64 13.47 -10.64
N ARG A 170 -5.63 13.98 -11.36
CA ARG A 170 -6.63 13.14 -12.05
C ARG A 170 -5.98 12.23 -13.10
N THR A 171 -4.96 12.74 -13.79
CA THR A 171 -4.13 12.02 -14.76
C THR A 171 -3.51 10.76 -14.15
N VAL A 172 -2.87 10.90 -12.99
CA VAL A 172 -2.25 9.80 -12.23
C VAL A 172 -3.32 8.82 -11.75
N THR A 173 -4.43 9.33 -11.20
CA THR A 173 -5.54 8.52 -10.70
C THR A 173 -6.15 7.64 -11.79
N VAL A 174 -6.44 8.21 -12.96
CA VAL A 174 -7.01 7.47 -14.10
C VAL A 174 -6.02 6.42 -14.61
N LYS A 175 -4.73 6.77 -14.77
CA LYS A 175 -3.71 5.81 -15.19
C LYS A 175 -3.58 4.65 -14.20
N ALA A 176 -3.53 4.95 -12.89
CA ALA A 176 -3.45 3.94 -11.85
C ALA A 176 -4.65 2.98 -11.87
N PHE A 177 -5.86 3.52 -12.06
CA PHE A 177 -7.09 2.74 -12.17
C PHE A 177 -7.07 1.80 -13.38
N VAL A 178 -6.71 2.31 -14.56
CA VAL A 178 -6.63 1.52 -15.80
C VAL A 178 -5.57 0.43 -15.68
N LEU A 179 -4.38 0.75 -15.16
CA LEU A 179 -3.32 -0.23 -14.95
C LEU A 179 -3.75 -1.32 -13.97
N ALA A 180 -4.36 -0.96 -12.85
CA ALA A 180 -4.86 -1.92 -11.87
C ALA A 180 -5.94 -2.83 -12.44
N LEU A 181 -6.89 -2.29 -13.21
CA LEU A 181 -7.91 -3.09 -13.89
C LEU A 181 -7.29 -4.05 -14.91
N SER A 182 -6.35 -3.59 -15.73
CA SER A 182 -5.68 -4.42 -16.71
C SER A 182 -4.93 -5.59 -16.04
N ALA A 183 -4.24 -5.31 -14.93
CA ALA A 183 -3.58 -6.33 -14.12
C ALA A 183 -4.59 -7.34 -13.54
N CYS A 184 -5.71 -6.87 -12.98
CA CYS A 184 -6.77 -7.74 -12.49
C CYS A 184 -7.32 -8.66 -13.57
N THR A 185 -7.56 -8.14 -14.78
CA THR A 185 -8.04 -8.97 -15.89
C THR A 185 -6.99 -10.00 -16.31
N CYS A 186 -5.72 -9.62 -16.42
CA CYS A 186 -4.66 -10.56 -16.74
C CYS A 186 -4.56 -11.68 -15.70
N ILE A 187 -4.62 -11.35 -14.41
CA ILE A 187 -4.59 -12.33 -13.32
C ILE A 187 -5.82 -13.25 -13.36
N ALA A 188 -7.00 -12.73 -13.71
CA ALA A 188 -8.22 -13.52 -13.80
C ALA A 188 -8.27 -14.44 -15.04
N LEU A 189 -7.54 -14.10 -16.11
CA LEU A 189 -7.44 -14.86 -17.35
C LEU A 189 -6.25 -15.84 -17.39
N SER A 190 -5.33 -15.75 -16.43
CA SER A 190 -4.15 -16.64 -16.29
C SER A 190 -4.49 -17.88 -15.49
#